data_AF-A0A2S9A5H9-F1
#
_entry.id   AF-A0A2S9A5H9-F1
#
_cell.length_a   1.000
_cell.length_b   1.000
_cell.length_c   1.000
_cell.angle_alpha   90.00
_cell.angle_beta   90.00
_cell.angle_gamma   90.00
#
_symmetry.space_group_name_H-M   'P 1'
#
loop_
_entity.id
_entity.type
_entity.pdbx_description
1 polymer ?
#
loop_
_entity_poly.entity_id
_entity_poly.type
_entity_poly.pdbx_seq_one_letter_code
_entity_poly.pdbx_strand_id
1 'polypeptide(L)'
;MDGPVLSGGVIVLVAVLLWMLYLLPSWRGRFQYNAAERNAVRLNQALRVLAETSETPGEVHLELTARTALAQQKLAKKVQSEKESAELVLLREQLAATKADPVVRQARARRRLRLIATSALLVGLTAAAFGVWQLIAVQASGLLWAGGALVVVASVMLQRMSSVAARASRRSAAPIAAPAAPRTAPPLHDQGPATWTPRPLPEPLVSRAGSRAQVALAQIDAQEELRKAARMAELRDRAEQMAASTAPVQMPAASSPYTRMGFVDDAEIEAHVRDLLARRAAG
;
A
#
# COMPACT_ATOMS: atom_id res chain seq x y z
N MET A 1 -37.49 -45.28 -38.17
CA MET A 1 -36.65 -44.43 -39.05
C MET A 1 -35.88 -43.50 -38.13
N ASP A 2 -34.89 -44.11 -37.47
CA ASP A 2 -34.28 -43.58 -36.25
C ASP A 2 -33.01 -42.83 -36.65
N GLY A 3 -33.21 -41.57 -36.97
CA GLY A 3 -32.14 -40.68 -37.43
C GLY A 3 -31.14 -40.32 -36.34
N PRO A 4 -29.89 -39.99 -36.70
CA PRO A 4 -28.75 -39.72 -35.80
C PRO A 4 -28.85 -38.40 -34.99
N VAL A 5 -30.06 -37.88 -34.78
CA VAL A 5 -30.30 -36.64 -34.04
C VAL A 5 -29.90 -36.72 -32.55
N LEU A 6 -29.85 -37.92 -31.95
CA LEU A 6 -29.31 -38.11 -30.60
C LEU A 6 -27.78 -37.93 -30.52
N SER A 7 -27.02 -38.26 -31.58
CA SER A 7 -25.56 -38.08 -31.55
C SER A 7 -25.16 -36.63 -31.79
N GLY A 8 -25.89 -35.91 -32.64
CA GLY A 8 -25.58 -34.53 -33.02
C GLY A 8 -25.55 -33.56 -31.83
N GLY A 9 -26.52 -33.64 -30.92
CA GLY A 9 -26.56 -32.77 -29.73
C GLY A 9 -25.39 -33.00 -28.77
N VAL A 10 -25.02 -34.28 -28.56
CA VAL A 10 -23.87 -34.66 -27.74
C VAL A 10 -22.57 -34.18 -28.38
N ILE A 11 -22.44 -34.30 -29.71
CA ILE A 11 -21.26 -33.84 -30.45
C ILE A 11 -21.10 -32.32 -30.36
N VAL A 12 -22.18 -31.55 -30.46
CA VAL A 12 -22.12 -30.08 -30.30
C VAL A 12 -21.74 -29.69 -28.88
N LEU A 13 -22.29 -30.38 -27.86
CA LEU A 13 -21.96 -30.11 -26.45
C LEU A 13 -20.49 -30.41 -26.17
N VAL A 14 -20.01 -31.58 -26.63
CA VAL A 14 -18.60 -31.97 -26.54
C VAL A 14 -17.72 -30.96 -27.29
N ALA A 15 -18.10 -30.52 -28.49
CA ALA A 15 -17.35 -29.54 -29.26
C ALA A 15 -17.27 -28.18 -28.57
N VAL A 16 -18.35 -27.67 -27.98
CA VAL A 16 -18.36 -26.41 -27.22
C VAL A 16 -17.52 -26.53 -25.95
N LEU A 17 -17.61 -27.67 -25.26
CA LEU A 17 -16.84 -27.91 -24.02
C LEU A 17 -15.35 -28.03 -24.32
N LEU A 18 -14.98 -28.72 -25.40
CA LEU A 18 -13.61 -28.76 -25.92
C LEU A 18 -13.12 -27.38 -26.37
N TRP A 19 -13.96 -26.62 -27.07
CA TRP A 19 -13.62 -25.27 -27.51
C TRP A 19 -13.37 -24.36 -26.30
N MET A 20 -14.20 -24.45 -25.27
CA MET A 20 -14.06 -23.68 -24.04
C MET A 20 -12.84 -24.11 -23.22
N LEU A 21 -12.56 -25.42 -23.15
CA LEU A 21 -11.35 -25.99 -22.54
C LEU A 21 -10.08 -25.55 -23.28
N TYR A 22 -10.15 -25.38 -24.60
CA TYR A 22 -9.07 -24.86 -25.42
C TYR A 22 -8.89 -23.33 -25.29
N LEU A 23 -9.98 -22.58 -25.18
CA LEU A 23 -9.95 -21.11 -25.18
C LEU A 23 -9.61 -20.51 -23.80
N LEU A 24 -9.99 -21.15 -22.70
CA LEU A 24 -9.70 -20.68 -21.33
C LEU A 24 -8.19 -20.55 -21.04
N PRO A 25 -7.34 -21.55 -21.36
CA PRO A 25 -5.90 -21.49 -21.13
C PRO A 25 -5.20 -20.49 -22.04
N SER A 26 -5.61 -20.41 -23.32
CA SER A 26 -4.96 -19.56 -24.32
C SER A 26 -5.12 -18.07 -24.00
N TRP A 27 -6.27 -17.67 -23.44
CA TRP A 27 -6.46 -16.31 -22.92
C TRP A 27 -5.58 -16.02 -21.70
N ARG A 28 -5.36 -17.02 -20.83
CA ARG A 28 -4.52 -16.88 -19.65
C ARG A 28 -3.02 -16.77 -19.99
N GLY A 29 -2.59 -17.37 -21.11
CA GLY A 29 -1.24 -17.25 -21.65
C GLY A 29 -0.92 -15.82 -22.08
N ARG A 30 -1.80 -15.18 -22.88
CA ARG A 30 -1.63 -13.82 -23.44
C ARG A 30 -1.30 -12.74 -22.40
N PHE A 31 -1.84 -12.85 -21.18
CA PHE A 31 -1.54 -11.92 -20.09
C PHE A 31 -0.23 -12.23 -19.34
N GLN A 32 0.26 -13.47 -19.40
CA GLN A 32 1.53 -13.86 -18.81
C GLN A 32 2.71 -13.46 -19.71
N TYR A 33 2.54 -13.42 -21.04
CA TYR A 33 3.59 -12.94 -21.96
C TYR A 33 4.03 -11.51 -21.65
N ASN A 34 3.08 -10.58 -21.38
CA ASN A 34 3.42 -9.21 -21.00
C ASN A 34 4.18 -9.09 -19.66
N ALA A 35 3.98 -10.04 -18.74
CA ALA A 35 4.72 -10.10 -17.48
C ALA A 35 6.09 -10.77 -17.64
N ALA A 36 6.16 -11.81 -18.48
CA ALA A 36 7.37 -12.53 -18.81
C ALA A 36 8.34 -11.68 -19.64
N GLU A 37 7.87 -10.89 -20.61
CA GLU A 37 8.69 -9.95 -21.39
C GLU A 37 9.40 -8.93 -20.48
N ARG A 38 8.67 -8.33 -19.53
CA ARG A 38 9.27 -7.38 -18.58
C ARG A 38 10.27 -8.05 -17.65
N ASN A 39 10.06 -9.32 -17.31
CA ASN A 39 11.00 -10.09 -16.49
C ASN A 39 12.26 -10.45 -17.30
N ALA A 40 12.10 -10.82 -18.57
CA ALA A 40 13.21 -11.09 -19.49
C ALA A 40 14.05 -9.84 -19.77
N VAL A 41 13.42 -8.67 -19.94
CA VAL A 41 14.14 -7.39 -20.11
C VAL A 41 14.97 -7.05 -18.88
N ARG A 42 14.40 -7.21 -17.67
CA ARG A 42 15.13 -6.97 -16.41
C ARG A 42 16.29 -7.93 -16.22
N LEU A 43 16.12 -9.19 -16.62
CA LEU A 43 17.16 -10.21 -16.48
C LEU A 43 18.30 -9.96 -17.48
N ASN A 44 17.99 -9.61 -18.72
CA ASN A 44 18.99 -9.19 -19.71
C ASN A 44 19.70 -7.90 -19.29
N GLN A 45 18.99 -6.95 -18.67
CA GLN A 45 19.58 -5.72 -18.15
C GLN A 45 20.47 -6.00 -16.92
N ALA A 46 20.06 -6.91 -16.03
CA ALA A 46 20.87 -7.35 -14.90
C ALA A 46 22.14 -8.09 -15.36
N LEU A 47 22.02 -8.97 -16.37
CA LEU A 47 23.18 -9.66 -16.96
C LEU A 47 24.13 -8.66 -17.65
N ARG A 48 23.59 -7.65 -18.33
CA ARG A 48 24.37 -6.59 -18.94
C ARG A 48 25.12 -5.78 -17.88
N VAL A 49 24.44 -5.38 -16.80
CA VAL A 49 25.06 -4.64 -15.70
C VAL A 49 26.09 -5.50 -14.98
N LEU A 50 25.85 -6.79 -14.77
CA LEU A 50 26.85 -7.72 -14.20
C LEU A 50 28.07 -7.90 -15.12
N ALA A 51 27.87 -7.94 -16.43
CA ALA A 51 28.97 -7.97 -17.39
C ALA A 51 29.77 -6.66 -17.35
N GLU A 52 29.08 -5.51 -17.30
CA GLU A 52 29.68 -4.17 -17.19
C GLU A 52 30.34 -3.93 -15.81
N THR A 53 29.97 -4.66 -14.75
CA THR A 53 30.65 -4.60 -13.43
C THR A 53 31.73 -5.67 -13.23
N SER A 54 31.99 -6.51 -14.23
CA SER A 54 33.05 -7.54 -14.17
C SER A 54 34.41 -7.07 -14.70
N GLU A 55 34.50 -5.84 -15.20
CA GLU A 55 35.76 -5.21 -15.62
C GLU A 55 36.52 -4.65 -14.38
N THR A 56 37.20 -5.59 -13.70
CA THR A 56 38.39 -5.51 -12.83
C THR A 56 38.55 -4.36 -11.80
N PRO A 57 38.48 -4.66 -10.48
CA PRO A 57 39.23 -3.91 -9.47
C PRO A 57 40.65 -4.48 -9.36
N GLY A 58 41.63 -3.61 -9.62
CA GLY A 58 43.04 -3.93 -9.72
C GLY A 58 43.62 -4.71 -8.52
N GLU A 59 44.32 -5.78 -8.87
CA GLU A 59 45.21 -6.55 -8.02
C GLU A 59 46.39 -5.69 -7.58
N VAL A 60 46.29 -4.94 -6.47
CA VAL A 60 47.50 -4.45 -5.83
C VAL A 60 47.34 -4.35 -4.31
N HIS A 61 48.24 -5.06 -3.60
CA HIS A 61 48.59 -4.96 -2.17
C HIS A 61 47.71 -5.71 -1.16
N LEU A 62 47.85 -7.04 -1.08
CA LEU A 62 47.16 -7.89 -0.10
C LEU A 62 48.04 -8.95 0.57
N GLU A 63 49.35 -8.72 0.72
CA GLU A 63 50.20 -9.73 1.37
C GLU A 63 50.40 -9.52 2.89
N LEU A 64 49.98 -8.38 3.45
CA LEU A 64 49.99 -8.13 4.91
C LEU A 64 48.59 -7.99 5.52
N THR A 65 47.56 -8.05 4.69
CA THR A 65 46.16 -7.76 5.06
C THR A 65 45.30 -9.02 5.10
N ALA A 66 45.82 -10.23 4.88
CA ALA A 66 44.95 -11.42 4.76
C ALA A 66 44.14 -11.73 6.05
N ARG A 67 44.74 -11.57 7.24
CA ARG A 67 44.04 -11.80 8.52
C ARG A 67 43.08 -10.66 8.89
N THR A 68 43.47 -9.41 8.66
CA THR A 68 42.63 -8.24 8.95
C THR A 68 41.53 -8.04 7.89
N ALA A 69 41.79 -8.38 6.63
CA ALA A 69 40.80 -8.41 5.54
C ALA A 69 39.73 -9.48 5.80
N LEU A 70 40.06 -10.64 6.35
CA LEU A 70 39.05 -11.64 6.72
C LEU A 70 38.13 -11.13 7.84
N ALA A 71 38.67 -10.39 8.82
CA ALA A 71 37.86 -9.78 9.87
C ALA A 71 36.97 -8.65 9.33
N GLN A 72 37.51 -7.79 8.46
CA GLN A 72 36.75 -6.73 7.78
C GLN A 72 35.72 -7.28 6.80
N GLN A 73 36.02 -8.38 6.10
CA GLN A 73 35.09 -9.07 5.21
C GLN A 73 33.95 -9.72 5.98
N LYS A 74 34.21 -10.30 7.17
CA LYS A 74 33.16 -10.81 8.05
C LYS A 74 32.25 -9.69 8.58
N LEU A 75 32.82 -8.54 8.95
CA LEU A 75 32.04 -7.37 9.36
C LEU A 75 31.23 -6.80 8.20
N ALA A 76 31.82 -6.65 7.02
CA ALA A 76 31.14 -6.19 5.81
C ALA A 76 29.97 -7.12 5.44
N LYS A 77 30.17 -8.44 5.47
CA LYS A 77 29.10 -9.42 5.24
C LYS A 77 27.97 -9.32 6.26
N LYS A 78 28.28 -9.11 7.54
CA LYS A 78 27.25 -8.91 8.59
C LYS A 78 26.44 -7.65 8.33
N VAL A 79 27.11 -6.51 8.11
CA VAL A 79 26.45 -5.22 7.81
C VAL A 79 25.60 -5.32 6.53
N GLN A 80 26.07 -6.05 5.52
CA GLN A 80 25.34 -6.25 4.28
C GLN A 80 24.10 -7.14 4.49
N SER A 81 24.22 -8.23 5.26
CA SER A 81 23.07 -9.07 5.62
C SER A 81 22.03 -8.32 6.46
N GLU A 82 22.48 -7.44 7.36
CA GLU A 82 21.59 -6.59 8.16
C GLU A 82 20.85 -5.60 7.26
N LYS A 83 21.55 -4.95 6.32
CA LYS A 83 20.94 -4.05 5.32
C LYS A 83 19.93 -4.77 4.44
N GLU A 84 20.28 -5.93 3.89
CA GLU A 84 19.38 -6.74 3.09
C GLU A 84 18.14 -7.16 3.91
N SER A 85 18.32 -7.54 5.17
CA SER A 85 17.19 -7.88 6.05
C SER A 85 16.28 -6.68 6.32
N ALA A 86 16.85 -5.49 6.53
CA ALA A 86 16.10 -4.25 6.73
C ALA A 86 15.35 -3.84 5.45
N GLU A 87 15.99 -3.92 4.29
CA GLU A 87 15.35 -3.67 3.00
C GLU A 87 14.21 -4.65 2.73
N LEU A 88 14.38 -5.94 3.05
CA LEU A 88 13.31 -6.94 2.92
C LEU A 88 12.13 -6.65 3.85
N VAL A 89 12.38 -6.15 5.06
CA VAL A 89 11.31 -5.72 5.99
C VAL A 89 10.57 -4.52 5.42
N LEU A 90 11.29 -3.49 4.94
CA LEU A 90 10.69 -2.32 4.31
C LEU A 90 9.88 -2.68 3.06
N LEU A 91 10.39 -3.58 2.21
CA LEU A 91 9.67 -4.07 1.04
C LEU A 91 8.40 -4.83 1.45
N ARG A 92 8.47 -5.64 2.52
CA ARG A 92 7.30 -6.35 3.06
C ARG A 92 6.27 -5.39 3.62
N GLU A 93 6.69 -4.34 4.32
CA GLU A 93 5.80 -3.29 4.82
C GLU A 93 5.17 -2.50 3.69
N GLN A 94 5.93 -2.12 2.67
CA GLN A 94 5.40 -1.47 1.46
C GLN A 94 4.42 -2.37 0.71
N LEU A 95 4.72 -3.67 0.57
CA LEU A 95 3.80 -4.64 -0.01
C LEU A 95 2.57 -4.86 0.87
N ALA A 96 2.71 -4.82 2.20
CA ALA A 96 1.60 -4.91 3.14
C ALA A 96 0.71 -3.67 3.06
N ALA A 97 1.29 -2.46 2.98
CA ALA A 97 0.58 -1.21 2.76
C ALA A 97 -0.14 -1.19 1.40
N THR A 98 0.51 -1.66 0.34
CA THR A 98 -0.09 -1.77 -1.00
C THR A 98 -1.19 -2.84 -1.06
N LYS A 99 -1.06 -3.93 -0.28
CA LYS A 99 -2.09 -4.96 -0.13
C LYS A 99 -3.24 -4.50 0.79
N ALA A 100 -2.96 -3.64 1.75
CA ALA A 100 -3.93 -3.03 2.65
C ALA A 100 -4.75 -1.94 1.96
N ASP A 101 -4.26 -1.41 0.83
CA ASP A 101 -5.01 -0.46 0.02
C ASP A 101 -6.38 -1.05 -0.39
N PRO A 102 -7.49 -0.49 0.13
CA PRO A 102 -8.83 -1.01 -0.09
C PRO A 102 -9.22 -1.01 -1.57
N VAL A 103 -8.62 -0.12 -2.37
CA VAL A 103 -8.91 0.00 -3.80
C VAL A 103 -8.39 -1.22 -4.57
N VAL A 104 -7.19 -1.70 -4.25
CA VAL A 104 -6.56 -2.87 -4.90
C VAL A 104 -7.29 -4.17 -4.51
N ARG A 105 -7.71 -4.29 -3.24
CA ARG A 105 -8.50 -5.45 -2.76
C ARG A 105 -9.86 -5.51 -3.46
N GLN A 106 -10.55 -4.38 -3.57
CA GLN A 106 -11.84 -4.32 -4.25
C GLN A 106 -11.72 -4.63 -5.75
N ALA A 107 -10.66 -4.16 -6.42
CA ALA A 107 -10.42 -4.46 -7.83
C ALA A 107 -10.17 -5.95 -8.08
N ARG A 108 -9.40 -6.61 -7.22
CA ARG A 108 -9.15 -8.07 -7.30
C ARG A 108 -10.39 -8.90 -6.98
N ALA A 109 -11.16 -8.51 -5.97
CA ALA A 109 -12.42 -9.17 -5.63
C ALA A 109 -13.41 -9.12 -6.81
N ARG A 110 -13.54 -7.95 -7.48
CA ARG A 110 -14.38 -7.78 -8.68
C ARG A 110 -13.95 -8.69 -9.83
N ARG A 111 -12.64 -8.84 -10.07
CA ARG A 111 -12.12 -9.74 -11.11
C ARG A 111 -12.46 -11.21 -10.81
N ARG A 112 -12.29 -11.64 -9.56
CA ARG A 112 -12.62 -13.02 -9.13
C ARG A 112 -14.12 -13.29 -9.24
N LEU A 113 -14.97 -12.39 -8.75
CA LEU A 113 -16.42 -12.52 -8.86
C LEU A 113 -16.88 -12.57 -10.32
N ARG A 114 -16.27 -11.74 -11.20
CA ARG A 114 -16.60 -11.77 -12.63
C ARG A 114 -16.27 -13.11 -13.26
N LEU A 115 -15.10 -13.67 -12.96
CA LEU A 115 -14.71 -15.00 -13.46
C LEU A 115 -15.67 -16.09 -12.98
N ILE A 116 -15.98 -16.12 -11.68
CA ILE A 116 -16.92 -17.08 -11.09
C ILE A 116 -18.31 -16.96 -11.72
N ALA A 117 -18.80 -15.74 -11.89
CA ALA A 117 -20.13 -15.52 -12.47
C ALA A 117 -20.18 -15.87 -13.97
N THR A 118 -19.10 -15.60 -14.73
CA THR A 118 -19.00 -16.05 -16.13
C THR A 118 -18.88 -17.57 -16.26
N SER A 119 -18.14 -18.24 -15.36
CA SER A 119 -18.07 -19.70 -15.36
C SER A 119 -19.40 -20.33 -14.94
N ALA A 120 -20.09 -19.75 -13.95
CA ALA A 120 -21.41 -20.21 -13.53
C ALA A 120 -22.46 -20.04 -14.64
N LEU A 121 -22.40 -18.95 -15.41
CA LEU A 121 -23.27 -18.74 -16.57
C LEU A 121 -23.05 -19.84 -17.64
N LEU A 122 -21.80 -20.15 -17.95
CA LEU A 122 -21.46 -21.19 -18.93
C LEU A 122 -21.89 -22.58 -18.46
N VAL A 123 -21.64 -22.92 -17.19
CA VAL A 123 -22.12 -24.17 -16.59
C VAL A 123 -23.65 -24.24 -16.57
N GLY A 124 -24.33 -23.13 -16.28
CA GLY A 124 -25.79 -23.05 -16.31
C GLY A 124 -26.35 -23.26 -17.72
N LEU A 125 -25.73 -22.65 -18.74
CA LEU A 125 -26.13 -22.82 -20.14
C LEU A 125 -25.94 -24.26 -20.63
N THR A 126 -24.82 -24.90 -20.29
CA THR A 126 -24.60 -26.30 -20.65
C THR A 126 -25.57 -27.23 -19.93
N ALA A 127 -25.83 -26.99 -18.63
CA ALA A 127 -26.82 -27.76 -17.87
C ALA A 127 -28.25 -27.56 -18.37
N ALA A 128 -28.64 -26.33 -18.74
CA ALA A 128 -29.95 -26.03 -19.30
C ALA A 128 -30.13 -26.68 -20.68
N ALA A 129 -29.13 -26.59 -21.56
CA ALA A 129 -29.15 -27.25 -22.87
C ALA A 129 -29.26 -28.78 -22.73
N PHE A 130 -28.53 -29.36 -21.78
CA PHE A 130 -28.64 -30.78 -21.45
C PHE A 130 -30.00 -31.15 -20.84
N GLY A 131 -30.57 -30.27 -20.01
CA GLY A 131 -31.91 -30.44 -19.46
C GLY A 131 -33.01 -30.42 -20.53
N VAL A 132 -32.88 -29.57 -21.56
CA VAL A 132 -33.82 -29.55 -22.71
C VAL A 132 -33.76 -30.86 -23.48
N TRP A 133 -32.55 -31.38 -23.70
CA TRP A 133 -32.38 -32.68 -24.33
C TRP A 133 -32.97 -33.82 -23.47
N GLN A 134 -32.73 -33.80 -22.15
CA GLN A 134 -33.29 -34.79 -21.22
C GLN A 134 -34.82 -34.75 -21.16
N LEU A 135 -35.44 -33.57 -21.25
CA LEU A 135 -36.88 -33.41 -21.30
C LEU A 135 -37.46 -34.07 -22.57
N ILE A 136 -36.80 -33.91 -23.72
CA ILE A 136 -37.25 -34.51 -24.98
C ILE A 136 -37.05 -36.04 -24.97
N ALA A 137 -35.95 -36.54 -24.39
CA ALA A 137 -35.58 -37.96 -24.42
C ALA A 137 -36.22 -38.79 -23.30
N VAL A 138 -36.41 -38.22 -22.11
CA VAL A 138 -36.76 -38.94 -20.87
C VAL A 138 -37.95 -38.27 -20.14
N GLN A 139 -38.48 -37.15 -20.65
CA GLN A 139 -39.59 -36.38 -20.03
C GLN A 139 -39.28 -35.90 -18.58
N ALA A 140 -38.00 -35.83 -18.20
CA ALA A 140 -37.57 -35.33 -16.90
C ALA A 140 -37.16 -33.85 -16.98
N SER A 141 -37.70 -33.00 -16.10
CA SER A 141 -37.55 -31.54 -16.16
C SER A 141 -36.60 -30.93 -15.11
N GLY A 142 -36.09 -31.73 -14.17
CA GLY A 142 -35.33 -31.22 -13.01
C GLY A 142 -34.05 -30.46 -13.38
N LEU A 143 -33.26 -30.97 -14.32
CA LEU A 143 -32.02 -30.30 -14.77
C LEU A 143 -32.30 -29.00 -15.56
N LEU A 144 -33.45 -28.93 -16.24
CA LEU A 144 -33.86 -27.78 -17.02
C LEU A 144 -34.16 -26.58 -16.10
N TRP A 145 -34.89 -26.82 -15.02
CA TRP A 145 -35.17 -25.81 -13.99
C TRP A 145 -33.91 -25.41 -13.23
N ALA A 146 -33.06 -26.36 -12.85
CA ALA A 146 -31.81 -26.07 -12.13
C ALA A 146 -30.81 -25.27 -12.99
N GLY A 147 -30.61 -25.66 -14.26
CA GLY A 147 -29.75 -24.95 -15.20
C GLY A 147 -30.31 -23.55 -15.54
N GLY A 148 -31.61 -23.46 -15.79
CA GLY A 148 -32.29 -22.19 -16.04
C GLY A 148 -32.18 -21.22 -14.86
N ALA A 149 -32.40 -21.69 -13.64
CA ALA A 149 -32.25 -20.87 -12.43
C ALA A 149 -30.80 -20.36 -12.27
N LEU A 150 -29.80 -21.20 -12.53
CA LEU A 150 -28.40 -20.83 -12.46
C LEU A 150 -28.04 -19.74 -13.50
N VAL A 151 -28.57 -19.85 -14.73
CA VAL A 151 -28.38 -18.84 -15.79
C VAL A 151 -28.99 -17.50 -15.38
N VAL A 152 -30.20 -17.49 -14.82
CA VAL A 152 -30.88 -16.27 -14.36
C VAL A 152 -30.07 -15.59 -13.26
N VAL A 153 -29.64 -16.33 -12.24
CA VAL A 153 -28.84 -15.80 -11.12
C VAL A 153 -27.50 -15.24 -11.62
N ALA A 154 -26.79 -15.98 -12.48
CA ALA A 154 -25.52 -15.53 -13.04
C ALA A 154 -25.69 -14.26 -13.91
N SER A 155 -26.75 -14.19 -14.71
CA SER A 155 -27.06 -13.04 -15.57
C SER A 155 -27.37 -11.79 -14.76
N VAL A 156 -28.21 -11.90 -13.72
CA VAL A 156 -28.53 -10.80 -12.81
C VAL A 156 -27.26 -10.29 -12.11
N MET A 157 -26.38 -11.19 -11.67
CA MET A 157 -25.11 -10.82 -11.04
C MET A 157 -24.18 -10.06 -12.02
N LEU A 158 -24.06 -10.52 -13.26
CA LEU A 158 -23.29 -9.83 -14.31
C LEU A 158 -23.87 -8.45 -14.64
N GLN A 159 -25.20 -8.33 -14.72
CA GLN A 159 -25.88 -7.07 -15.02
C GLN A 159 -25.72 -6.05 -13.88
N ARG A 160 -25.81 -6.48 -12.62
CA ARG A 160 -25.51 -5.60 -11.48
C ARG A 160 -24.06 -5.15 -11.50
N MET A 161 -23.12 -6.04 -11.81
CA MET A 161 -21.70 -5.67 -11.94
C MET A 161 -21.43 -4.69 -13.09
N SER A 162 -22.04 -4.90 -14.27
CA SER A 162 -21.89 -3.98 -15.41
C SER A 162 -22.46 -2.60 -15.09
N SER A 163 -23.61 -2.54 -14.41
CA SER A 163 -24.20 -1.27 -13.97
C SER A 163 -23.32 -0.52 -12.96
N VAL A 164 -22.63 -1.24 -12.05
CA VAL A 164 -21.72 -0.64 -11.07
C VAL A 164 -20.43 -0.21 -11.74
N ALA A 165 -19.92 -0.99 -12.70
CA ALA A 165 -18.74 -0.62 -13.49
C ALA A 165 -19.01 0.62 -14.34
N ALA A 166 -20.18 0.71 -15.00
CA ALA A 166 -20.59 1.88 -15.78
C ALA A 166 -20.81 3.12 -14.89
N ARG A 167 -21.37 2.96 -13.69
CA ARG A 167 -21.52 4.06 -12.73
C ARG A 167 -20.17 4.53 -12.16
N ALA A 168 -19.27 3.59 -11.87
CA ALA A 168 -17.93 3.91 -11.40
C ALA A 168 -17.11 4.61 -12.49
N SER A 169 -17.17 4.13 -13.74
CA SER A 169 -16.47 4.78 -14.86
C SER A 169 -17.02 6.17 -15.16
N ARG A 170 -18.35 6.37 -15.10
CA ARG A 170 -18.97 7.70 -15.23
C ARG A 170 -18.57 8.66 -14.11
N ARG A 171 -18.34 8.17 -12.89
CA ARG A 171 -17.90 8.99 -11.75
C ARG A 171 -16.39 9.30 -11.82
N SER A 172 -15.59 8.38 -12.38
CA SER A 172 -14.14 8.58 -12.58
C SER A 172 -13.81 9.37 -13.84
N ALA A 173 -14.73 9.42 -14.82
CA ALA A 173 -14.69 10.42 -15.87
C ALA A 173 -14.99 11.78 -15.23
N ALA A 174 -13.94 12.39 -14.65
CA ALA A 174 -13.94 13.82 -14.40
C ALA A 174 -14.46 14.50 -15.67
N PRO A 175 -15.32 15.55 -15.56
CA PRO A 175 -15.76 16.26 -16.74
C PRO A 175 -14.52 16.63 -17.53
N ILE A 176 -14.38 16.05 -18.72
CA ILE A 176 -13.33 16.41 -19.67
C ILE A 176 -13.49 17.91 -19.78
N ALA A 177 -12.50 18.66 -19.29
CA ALA A 177 -12.51 20.11 -19.36
C ALA A 177 -12.87 20.44 -20.80
N ALA A 178 -13.94 21.22 -20.99
CA ALA A 178 -14.43 21.60 -22.30
C ALA A 178 -13.21 22.01 -23.15
N PRO A 179 -13.10 21.54 -24.40
CA PRO A 179 -11.93 21.80 -25.24
C PRO A 179 -11.66 23.30 -25.16
N ALA A 180 -10.52 23.66 -24.58
CA ALA A 180 -10.15 25.06 -24.41
C ALA A 180 -10.21 25.68 -25.81
N ALA A 181 -11.09 26.68 -25.98
CA ALA A 181 -11.21 27.38 -27.25
C ALA A 181 -9.79 27.76 -27.72
N PRO A 182 -9.47 27.58 -29.02
CA PRO A 182 -8.15 27.91 -29.54
C PRO A 182 -7.84 29.35 -29.14
N ARG A 183 -6.83 29.52 -28.28
CA ARG A 183 -6.40 30.84 -27.83
C ARG A 183 -5.81 31.53 -29.05
N THR A 184 -6.57 32.44 -29.65
CA THR A 184 -6.06 33.31 -30.70
C THR A 184 -5.02 34.22 -30.06
N ALA A 185 -3.77 34.08 -30.52
CA ALA A 185 -2.73 35.01 -30.12
C ALA A 185 -3.11 36.40 -30.66
N PRO A 186 -3.14 37.45 -29.83
CA PRO A 186 -3.31 38.81 -30.31
C PRO A 186 -2.21 39.14 -31.34
N PRO A 187 -2.50 40.00 -32.35
CA PRO A 187 -1.46 40.47 -33.26
C PRO A 187 -0.32 41.11 -32.47
N LEU A 188 0.91 40.67 -32.75
CA LEU A 188 2.11 41.26 -32.14
C LEU A 188 2.28 42.68 -32.65
N HIS A 189 1.94 43.66 -31.81
CA HIS A 189 2.32 45.05 -32.03
C HIS A 189 3.83 45.20 -31.80
N ASP A 190 4.51 45.94 -32.68
CA ASP A 190 5.92 46.27 -32.50
C ASP A 190 6.08 47.14 -31.25
N GLN A 191 6.69 46.59 -30.21
CA GLN A 191 6.82 47.24 -28.90
C GLN A 191 8.13 48.04 -28.74
N GLY A 192 8.83 48.30 -29.85
CA GLY A 192 10.10 49.02 -29.83
C GLY A 192 11.24 48.20 -29.21
N PRO A 193 12.41 48.82 -28.93
CA PRO A 193 13.58 48.12 -28.44
C PRO A 193 13.33 47.50 -27.06
N ALA A 194 13.64 46.21 -26.93
CA ALA A 194 13.43 45.43 -25.72
C ALA A 194 14.18 46.03 -24.51
N THR A 195 13.46 46.71 -23.62
CA THR A 195 14.00 47.18 -22.35
C THR A 195 13.84 46.06 -21.32
N TRP A 196 14.95 45.47 -20.88
CA TRP A 196 14.90 44.40 -19.88
C TRP A 196 14.34 44.94 -18.56
N THR A 197 13.19 44.43 -18.13
CA THR A 197 12.60 44.71 -16.83
C THR A 197 12.51 43.40 -16.05
N PRO A 198 13.08 43.32 -14.83
CA PRO A 198 13.01 42.10 -14.04
C PRO A 198 11.56 41.85 -13.63
N ARG A 199 10.99 40.77 -14.17
CA ARG A 199 9.63 40.35 -13.84
C ARG A 199 9.67 39.52 -12.55
N PRO A 200 8.84 39.84 -11.54
CA PRO A 200 8.78 39.02 -10.34
C PRO A 200 8.34 37.59 -10.71
N LEU A 201 8.96 36.60 -10.06
CA LEU A 201 8.58 35.21 -10.23
C LEU A 201 7.12 35.04 -9.75
N PRO A 202 6.26 34.31 -10.48
CA PRO A 202 4.91 34.04 -10.01
C PRO A 202 4.95 33.31 -8.67
N GLU A 203 3.97 33.63 -7.82
CA GLU A 203 3.84 32.97 -6.52
C GLU A 203 3.69 31.45 -6.68
N PRO A 204 4.31 30.66 -5.78
CA PRO A 204 4.20 29.21 -5.84
C PRO A 204 2.75 28.79 -5.58
N LEU A 205 2.28 27.80 -6.34
CA LEU A 205 0.90 27.33 -6.30
C LEU A 205 0.46 26.79 -4.93
N VAL A 206 1.38 26.44 -4.04
CA VAL A 206 1.08 26.01 -2.67
C VAL A 206 0.65 27.17 -1.76
N SER A 207 1.10 28.39 -2.06
CA SER A 207 0.77 29.59 -1.28
C SER A 207 -0.51 30.28 -1.77
N ARG A 208 -0.93 30.01 -3.02
CA ARG A 208 -2.14 30.62 -3.60
C ARG A 208 -3.41 29.98 -3.05
N ALA A 209 -4.25 30.78 -2.39
CA ALA A 209 -5.55 30.37 -1.88
C ALA A 209 -6.43 29.71 -2.95
N GLY A 210 -6.96 28.52 -2.67
CA GLY A 210 -7.84 27.75 -3.57
C GLY A 210 -7.11 26.97 -4.68
N SER A 211 -5.79 27.01 -4.72
CA SER A 211 -4.99 26.21 -5.65
C SER A 211 -5.04 24.72 -5.31
N ARG A 212 -4.98 23.87 -6.34
CA ARG A 212 -4.94 22.41 -6.17
C ARG A 212 -3.71 21.95 -5.37
N ALA A 213 -2.59 22.66 -5.53
CA ALA A 213 -1.37 22.34 -4.78
C ALA A 213 -1.52 22.67 -3.29
N GLN A 214 -2.19 23.78 -2.94
CA GLN A 214 -2.51 24.12 -1.56
C GLN A 214 -3.44 23.08 -0.93
N VAL A 215 -4.48 22.66 -1.64
CA VAL A 215 -5.41 21.63 -1.15
C VAL A 215 -4.69 20.29 -0.93
N ALA A 216 -3.77 19.92 -1.82
CA ALA A 216 -2.98 18.70 -1.66
C ALA A 216 -2.05 18.78 -0.44
N LEU A 217 -1.40 19.92 -0.20
CA LEU A 217 -0.55 20.11 0.97
C LEU A 217 -1.36 20.05 2.27
N ALA A 218 -2.51 20.73 2.33
CA ALA A 218 -3.41 20.68 3.49
C ALA A 218 -3.91 19.26 3.79
N GLN A 219 -4.11 18.42 2.77
CA GLN A 219 -4.45 17.01 2.96
C GLN A 219 -3.29 16.20 3.55
N ILE A 220 -2.05 16.47 3.13
CA ILE A 220 -0.85 15.83 3.67
C ILE A 220 -0.69 16.23 5.14
N ASP A 221 -0.80 17.52 5.45
CA ASP A 221 -0.67 18.05 6.81
C ASP A 221 -1.71 17.42 7.74
N ALA A 222 -2.98 17.35 7.32
CA ALA A 222 -4.04 16.69 8.08
C ALA A 222 -3.74 15.19 8.33
N GLN A 223 -3.16 14.48 7.36
CA GLN A 223 -2.74 13.09 7.57
C GLN A 223 -1.57 12.97 8.56
N GLU A 224 -0.62 13.89 8.51
CA GLU A 224 0.49 13.91 9.46
C GLU A 224 0.03 14.22 10.88
N GLU A 225 -0.92 15.14 11.05
CA GLU A 225 -1.54 15.44 12.35
C GLU A 225 -2.23 14.20 12.93
N LEU A 226 -2.98 13.46 12.12
CA LEU A 226 -3.59 12.19 12.55
C LEU A 226 -2.53 11.17 12.98
N ARG A 227 -1.41 11.04 12.24
CA ARG A 227 -0.30 10.15 12.61
C ARG A 227 0.39 10.60 13.90
N LYS A 228 0.60 11.91 14.08
CA LYS A 228 1.17 12.48 15.31
C LYS A 228 0.24 12.22 16.50
N ALA A 229 -1.06 12.44 16.35
CA ALA A 229 -2.06 12.15 17.37
C ALA A 229 -2.09 10.66 17.75
N ALA A 230 -2.02 9.75 16.77
CA ALA A 230 -1.96 8.32 17.02
C ALA A 230 -0.71 7.91 17.81
N ARG A 231 0.48 8.44 17.46
CA ARG A 231 1.71 8.19 18.22
C ARG A 231 1.64 8.73 19.64
N MET A 232 1.06 9.92 19.83
CA MET A 232 0.87 10.50 21.17
C MET A 232 -0.10 9.68 22.01
N ALA A 233 -1.15 9.10 21.41
CA ALA A 233 -2.05 8.18 22.10
C ALA A 233 -1.32 6.90 22.53
N GLU A 234 -0.54 6.28 21.65
CA GLU A 234 0.25 5.08 21.97
C GLU A 234 1.27 5.34 23.10
N LEU A 235 1.93 6.50 23.10
CA LEU A 235 2.83 6.89 24.18
C LEU A 235 2.10 7.08 25.51
N ARG A 236 0.88 7.62 25.50
CA ARG A 236 0.05 7.74 26.71
C ARG A 236 -0.36 6.37 27.23
N ASP A 237 -0.86 5.49 26.37
CA ASP A 237 -1.23 4.13 26.75
C ASP A 237 -0.02 3.38 27.36
N ARG A 238 1.16 3.56 26.78
CA ARG A 238 2.40 2.96 27.30
C ARG A 238 2.82 3.58 28.63
N ALA A 239 2.66 4.89 28.81
CA ALA A 239 2.90 5.55 30.08
C ALA A 239 1.95 5.07 31.18
N GLU A 240 0.66 4.89 30.86
CA GLU A 240 -0.33 4.31 31.78
C GLU A 240 0.00 2.87 32.14
N GLN A 241 0.42 2.05 31.19
CA GLN A 241 0.90 0.68 31.46
C GLN A 241 2.13 0.68 32.37
N MET A 242 3.09 1.59 32.14
CA MET A 242 4.27 1.75 33.00
C MET A 242 3.89 2.24 34.40
N ALA A 243 2.92 3.16 34.52
CA ALA A 243 2.42 3.64 35.80
C ALA A 243 1.65 2.54 36.55
N ALA A 244 0.84 1.73 35.86
CA ALA A 244 0.13 0.60 36.45
C ALA A 244 1.06 -0.52 36.92
N SER A 245 2.16 -0.75 36.18
CA SER A 245 3.19 -1.72 36.58
C SER A 245 4.14 -1.17 37.64
N THR A 246 4.33 0.15 37.70
CA THR A 246 4.98 0.87 38.80
C THR A 246 3.94 1.21 39.86
N ALA A 247 3.27 0.19 40.43
CA ALA A 247 2.57 0.39 41.69
C ALA A 247 3.57 1.02 42.68
N PRO A 248 3.21 2.10 43.41
CA PRO A 248 4.17 2.81 44.25
C PRO A 248 4.77 1.81 45.23
N VAL A 249 6.06 1.54 45.06
CA VAL A 249 6.85 0.80 46.04
C VAL A 249 6.72 1.63 47.32
N GLN A 250 5.98 1.12 48.31
CA GLN A 250 5.98 1.68 49.64
C GLN A 250 7.40 1.53 50.16
N MET A 251 8.22 2.52 49.88
CA MET A 251 9.52 2.67 50.52
C MET A 251 9.22 2.75 52.01
N PRO A 252 9.70 1.80 52.84
CA PRO A 252 9.55 1.96 54.27
C PRO A 252 10.15 3.31 54.62
N ALA A 253 9.38 4.16 55.32
CA ALA A 253 9.84 5.47 55.74
C ALA A 253 11.18 5.27 56.45
N ALA A 254 12.28 5.66 55.80
CA ALA A 254 13.59 5.52 56.37
C ALA A 254 13.62 6.44 57.58
N SER A 255 13.45 5.86 58.77
CA SER A 255 13.57 6.55 60.03
C SER A 255 15.03 6.95 60.20
N SER A 256 15.42 8.08 59.63
CA SER A 256 16.75 8.60 59.82
C SER A 256 16.90 8.98 61.32
N PRO A 257 18.06 8.73 61.94
CA PRO A 257 18.30 9.11 63.35
C PRO A 257 18.04 10.60 63.62
N TYR A 258 18.19 11.43 62.58
CA TYR A 258 18.01 12.88 62.62
C TYR A 258 16.54 13.32 62.61
N THR A 259 15.61 12.47 62.15
CA THR A 259 14.18 12.79 62.15
C THR A 259 13.62 12.87 63.58
N ARG A 260 14.32 12.31 64.58
CA ARG A 260 13.95 12.36 66.00
C ARG A 260 14.43 13.63 66.71
N MET A 261 15.30 14.43 66.09
CA MET A 261 15.98 15.55 66.75
C MET A 261 15.16 16.85 66.79
N GLY A 262 13.93 16.84 66.26
CA GLY A 262 13.09 18.04 66.13
C GLY A 262 13.60 18.95 65.02
N PHE A 263 12.68 19.59 64.31
CA PHE A 263 13.04 20.57 63.29
C PHE A 263 13.56 21.82 64.02
N VAL A 264 14.86 22.12 63.90
CA VAL A 264 15.42 23.38 64.41
C VAL A 264 15.08 24.46 63.40
N ASP A 265 14.39 25.50 63.85
CA ASP A 265 13.97 26.61 62.99
C ASP A 265 15.18 27.47 62.61
N ASP A 266 15.34 27.76 61.32
CA ASP A 266 16.46 28.56 60.78
C ASP A 266 16.51 29.95 61.42
N ALA A 267 15.35 30.48 61.84
CA ALA A 267 15.25 31.76 62.54
C ALA A 267 15.94 31.76 63.92
N GLU A 268 15.91 30.64 64.66
CA GLU A 268 16.58 30.51 65.95
C GLU A 268 18.12 30.43 65.78
N ILE A 269 18.57 29.74 64.73
CA ILE A 269 20.00 29.65 64.39
C ILE A 269 20.54 31.04 64.03
N GLU A 270 19.83 31.81 63.21
CA GLU A 270 20.23 33.17 62.84
C GLU A 270 20.25 34.13 64.04
N ALA A 271 19.33 33.98 64.99
CA ALA A 271 19.31 34.77 66.22
C ALA A 271 20.53 34.47 67.10
N HIS A 272 20.87 33.18 67.25
CA HIS A 272 22.03 32.76 68.02
C HIS A 272 23.35 33.23 67.40
N VAL A 273 23.48 33.16 66.07
CA VAL A 273 24.66 33.66 65.35
C VAL A 273 24.79 35.18 65.50
N ARG A 274 23.70 35.93 65.43
CA ARG A 274 23.72 37.39 65.68
C ARG A 274 24.18 37.73 67.10
N ASP A 275 23.73 36.99 68.11
CA ASP A 275 24.18 37.19 69.51
C ASP A 275 25.67 36.88 69.66
N LEU A 276 26.17 35.81 69.04
CA LEU A 276 27.59 35.46 69.04
C LEU A 276 28.47 36.53 68.38
N LEU A 277 28.02 37.09 67.25
CA LEU A 277 28.72 38.16 66.55
C LEU A 277 28.69 39.47 67.35
N ALA A 278 27.58 39.80 68.01
CA ALA A 278 27.47 40.97 68.87
C ALA A 278 28.42 40.88 70.08
N ARG A 279 28.51 39.72 70.72
CA ARG A 279 29.45 39.49 71.84
C ARG A 279 30.91 39.60 71.41
N ARG A 280 31.25 39.16 70.19
CA ARG A 280 32.60 39.28 69.64
C ARG A 280 32.98 40.71 69.25
N ALA A 281 32.00 41.52 68.86
CA ALA A 281 32.24 42.92 68.51
C ALA A 281 32.43 43.84 69.75
N ALA A 282 32.06 43.36 70.94
CA ALA A 282 32.13 44.11 72.19
C ALA A 282 33.35 43.78 73.08
N GLY A 283 34.28 42.94 72.61
CA GLY A 283 35.55 42.63 73.26
C GLY A 283 36.74 43.03 72.39
#